data_AF-A0A060DBE0-F1
#
_entry.id   AF-A0A060DBE0-F1
#
_cell.length_a   1.000
_cell.length_b   1.000
_cell.length_c   1.000
_cell.angle_alpha   90.00
_cell.angle_beta   90.00
_cell.angle_gamma   90.00
#
_symmetry.space_group_name_H-M   'P 1'
#
loop_
_entity.id
_entity.type
_entity.pdbx_description
1 polymer ?
#
loop_
_entity_poly.entity_id
_entity_poly.type
_entity_poly.pdbx_seq_one_letter_code
_entity_poly.pdbx_strand_id
1 'polypeptide(L)'
;MKNDTIIKNNKNFNEVFLKNSKYQKTINSPIKIKGIGVHNNNQVSISISPLYDKKGRYFRNNTGEFDFEIQNKKAKIFYKNLFHTINKDYNTPLYSFHELESFFLISNKGFKKDLNHYKNEIYKRNFNIFYNYDYDVKSRIPDTKQYINAQIENVLSKPIHYVSLEDKKNEIKGIEHLLSAFEAMSIDNVMVELNGDNEVPILDGSSMVWINEILNVGVNINQKDFSGENTIKKRRRKIKFFSDKSFSLYHNESFISYHPSKFSKITVGLDYSDSAPLIGKQWYSYDIFNDNHYRWEISPSRMYIPTIQDLYESMDSGYYKAGVEDCVNLCMFDKWYNNDQIRFYDTESARHEILDLIGCLGLLSNNGNGGIPLGHIISYKPTLELNIRFVKILKEMIVI
;
A
#
# COMPACT_ATOMS: atom_id res chain seq x y z
N MET A 1 -33.11 -5.88 22.97
CA MET A 1 -32.62 -4.48 23.02
C MET A 1 -31.09 -4.37 23.13
N LYS A 2 -30.31 -5.20 22.40
CA LYS A 2 -28.82 -5.13 22.38
C LYS A 2 -28.21 -4.87 20.99
N ASN A 3 -29.03 -4.75 19.94
CA ASN A 3 -28.55 -4.57 18.56
C ASN A 3 -28.43 -3.11 18.13
N ASP A 4 -29.08 -2.16 18.82
CA ASP A 4 -29.09 -0.75 18.40
C ASP A 4 -27.82 0.03 18.77
N THR A 5 -27.05 -0.44 19.74
CA THR A 5 -25.85 0.25 20.24
C THR A 5 -24.62 0.04 19.34
N ILE A 6 -24.50 -1.14 18.71
CA ILE A 6 -23.43 -1.45 17.75
C ILE A 6 -23.65 -0.70 16.43
N ILE A 7 -24.90 -0.59 15.98
CA ILE A 7 -25.27 0.10 14.74
C ILE A 7 -25.08 1.63 14.86
N LYS A 8 -25.35 2.22 16.04
CA LYS A 8 -25.09 3.65 16.29
C LYS A 8 -23.60 4.00 16.32
N ASN A 9 -22.75 3.13 16.87
CA ASN A 9 -21.30 3.35 16.86
C ASN A 9 -20.70 3.23 15.45
N ASN A 10 -21.20 2.31 14.62
CA ASN A 10 -20.80 2.23 13.20
C ASN A 10 -21.22 3.46 12.38
N LYS A 11 -22.38 4.07 12.67
CA LYS A 11 -22.79 5.33 12.01
C LYS A 11 -21.86 6.50 12.34
N ASN A 12 -21.49 6.69 13.60
CA ASN A 12 -20.56 7.75 14.00
C ASN A 12 -19.12 7.50 13.51
N PHE A 13 -18.68 6.23 13.47
CA PHE A 13 -17.37 5.85 12.93
C PHE A 13 -17.28 6.12 11.41
N ASN A 14 -18.32 5.74 10.67
CA ASN A 14 -18.45 6.06 9.25
C ASN A 14 -18.49 7.58 9.04
N GLU A 15 -19.20 8.37 9.85
CA GLU A 15 -19.23 9.82 9.69
C GLU A 15 -17.87 10.52 9.92
N VAL A 16 -17.04 10.05 10.85
CA VAL A 16 -15.69 10.61 11.10
C VAL A 16 -14.71 10.16 10.01
N PHE A 17 -14.75 8.89 9.60
CA PHE A 17 -13.95 8.39 8.48
C PHE A 17 -14.33 9.09 7.16
N LEU A 18 -15.63 9.29 6.91
CA LEU A 18 -16.18 10.03 5.76
C LEU A 18 -15.95 11.56 5.86
N LYS A 19 -15.73 12.11 7.05
CA LYS A 19 -15.32 13.52 7.23
C LYS A 19 -13.83 13.71 6.94
N ASN A 20 -12.97 12.79 7.36
CA ASN A 20 -11.53 12.83 7.11
C ASN A 20 -11.14 12.35 5.71
N SER A 21 -11.95 11.51 5.06
CA SER A 21 -11.76 11.13 3.65
C SER A 21 -12.02 12.28 2.67
N LYS A 22 -12.59 13.39 3.14
CA LYS A 22 -12.84 14.57 2.32
C LYS A 22 -11.61 15.43 2.10
N TYR A 23 -10.50 15.21 2.79
CA TYR A 23 -9.31 16.04 2.66
C TYR A 23 -8.12 15.22 2.22
N GLN A 24 -7.18 15.88 1.54
CA GLN A 24 -5.94 15.26 1.17
C GLN A 24 -5.08 15.01 2.41
N LYS A 25 -4.37 13.88 2.43
CA LYS A 25 -3.57 13.46 3.59
C LYS A 25 -2.10 13.28 3.24
N THR A 26 -1.28 13.33 4.28
CA THR A 26 0.14 12.95 4.28
C THR A 26 0.44 12.15 5.54
N ILE A 27 1.63 11.58 5.68
CA ILE A 27 2.07 10.97 6.94
C ILE A 27 2.37 12.07 7.97
N ASN A 28 2.42 11.74 9.26
CA ASN A 28 2.62 12.74 10.29
C ASN A 28 4.10 12.97 10.65
N SER A 29 4.94 11.93 10.58
CA SER A 29 6.40 12.02 10.70
C SER A 29 7.08 11.15 9.63
N PRO A 30 8.36 11.40 9.29
CA PRO A 30 9.06 10.58 8.32
C PRO A 30 9.16 9.10 8.72
N ILE A 31 9.07 8.22 7.73
CA ILE A 31 9.33 6.77 7.84
C ILE A 31 10.71 6.51 7.23
N LYS A 32 11.55 5.70 7.89
CA LYS A 32 12.83 5.25 7.35
C LYS A 32 12.95 3.74 7.46
N ILE A 33 13.17 3.07 6.34
CA ILE A 33 13.32 1.62 6.27
C ILE A 33 14.58 1.29 5.50
N LYS A 34 15.25 0.22 5.91
CA LYS A 34 16.30 -0.43 5.12
C LYS A 34 15.80 -1.80 4.68
N GLY A 35 16.09 -2.17 3.45
CA GLY A 35 15.73 -3.47 2.90
C GLY A 35 16.60 -3.81 1.70
N ILE A 36 16.12 -4.75 0.90
CA ILE A 36 16.80 -5.27 -0.28
C ILE A 36 15.85 -5.13 -1.47
N GLY A 37 16.38 -4.71 -2.62
CA GLY A 37 15.69 -4.85 -3.90
C GLY A 37 15.71 -6.33 -4.33
N VAL A 38 14.56 -6.93 -4.57
CA VAL A 38 14.47 -8.37 -4.85
C VAL A 38 15.14 -8.74 -6.18
N HIS A 39 15.15 -7.82 -7.15
CA HIS A 39 15.69 -8.14 -8.47
C HIS A 39 17.20 -7.98 -8.54
N ASN A 40 17.76 -6.97 -7.90
CA ASN A 40 19.20 -6.73 -7.94
C ASN A 40 19.98 -7.23 -6.72
N ASN A 41 19.30 -7.60 -5.63
CA ASN A 41 19.88 -7.97 -4.34
C ASN A 41 20.77 -6.88 -3.72
N ASN A 42 20.52 -5.61 -4.08
CA ASN A 42 21.23 -4.48 -3.50
C ASN A 42 20.51 -4.00 -2.24
N GLN A 43 21.30 -3.55 -1.26
CA GLN A 43 20.74 -2.88 -0.10
C GLN A 43 20.23 -1.49 -0.49
N VAL A 44 19.01 -1.19 -0.09
CA VAL A 44 18.37 0.11 -0.29
C VAL A 44 17.90 0.68 1.04
N SER A 45 18.12 1.97 1.23
CA SER A 45 17.51 2.74 2.31
C SER A 45 16.47 3.68 1.73
N ILE A 46 15.24 3.58 2.21
CA ILE A 46 14.12 4.41 1.77
C ILE A 46 13.67 5.34 2.90
N SER A 47 13.42 6.59 2.55
CA SER A 47 12.86 7.61 3.44
C SER A 47 11.57 8.13 2.83
N ILE A 48 10.47 8.09 3.58
CA ILE A 48 9.18 8.66 3.19
C ILE A 48 8.94 9.85 4.11
N SER A 49 8.85 11.05 3.53
CA SER A 49 8.67 12.30 4.28
C SER A 49 7.30 12.92 3.99
N PRO A 50 6.69 13.59 4.97
CA PRO A 50 5.42 14.27 4.75
C PRO A 50 5.56 15.43 3.77
N LEU A 51 4.54 15.63 2.94
CA LEU A 51 4.47 16.73 1.99
C LEU A 51 3.17 17.52 2.18
N TYR A 52 3.28 18.66 2.85
CA TYR A 52 2.12 19.47 3.23
C TYR A 52 1.60 20.37 2.11
N ASP A 53 2.42 20.69 1.11
CA ASP A 53 2.09 21.63 0.02
C ASP A 53 1.27 21.01 -1.13
N LYS A 54 0.70 19.81 -0.93
CA LYS A 54 -0.36 19.24 -1.79
C LYS A 54 0.03 18.98 -3.23
N LYS A 55 1.13 18.27 -3.44
CA LYS A 55 1.70 18.07 -4.77
C LYS A 55 1.58 16.63 -5.31
N GLY A 56 1.08 15.67 -4.54
CA GLY A 56 1.08 14.26 -4.93
C GLY A 56 2.26 13.49 -4.33
N ARG A 57 2.60 12.38 -4.98
CA ARG A 57 3.58 11.40 -4.49
C ARG A 57 4.82 11.46 -5.37
N TYR A 58 5.94 11.92 -4.82
CA TYR A 58 7.18 12.12 -5.58
C TYR A 58 8.25 11.16 -5.14
N PHE A 59 8.98 10.64 -6.11
CA PHE A 59 10.08 9.70 -5.91
C PHE A 59 11.39 10.30 -6.42
N ARG A 60 12.50 10.00 -5.74
CA ARG A 60 13.85 10.32 -6.21
C ARG A 60 14.81 9.22 -5.80
N ASN A 61 15.71 8.87 -6.72
CA ASN A 61 16.91 8.11 -6.41
C ASN A 61 17.98 9.12 -6.04
N ASN A 62 18.52 9.00 -4.83
CA ASN A 62 19.52 9.90 -4.33
C ASN A 62 20.87 9.19 -4.28
N THR A 63 21.77 9.58 -5.18
CA THR A 63 23.13 9.04 -5.29
C THR A 63 24.17 9.83 -4.46
N GLY A 64 23.75 10.78 -3.62
CA GLY A 64 24.63 11.57 -2.74
C GLY A 64 24.24 11.49 -1.25
N GLU A 65 25.15 11.85 -0.34
CA GLU A 65 24.89 11.88 1.11
C GLU A 65 23.78 12.91 1.46
N PHE A 66 22.85 12.54 2.34
CA PHE A 66 21.87 13.47 2.89
C PHE A 66 22.34 14.05 4.23
N ASP A 67 22.52 15.37 4.27
CA ASP A 67 22.53 16.16 5.50
C ASP A 67 21.10 16.56 5.87
N PHE A 68 20.52 15.89 6.87
CA PHE A 68 19.38 16.44 7.61
C PHE A 68 19.51 16.10 9.11
N GLU A 69 19.72 17.14 9.92
CA GLU A 69 19.46 17.10 11.36
C GLU A 69 17.96 17.27 11.63
N ILE A 70 17.34 16.30 12.30
CA ILE A 70 15.99 16.45 12.87
C ILE A 70 16.16 16.82 14.35
N GLN A 71 15.77 18.05 14.72
CA GLN A 71 15.66 18.43 16.13
C GLN A 71 14.37 17.88 16.74
N ASN A 72 14.51 16.90 17.63
CA ASN A 72 13.42 16.40 18.48
C ASN A 72 12.97 17.50 19.47
N LYS A 73 11.70 17.92 19.42
CA LYS A 73 11.03 18.53 20.58
C LYS A 73 10.05 17.54 21.17
N LYS A 74 10.10 17.40 22.50
CA LYS A 74 9.28 16.47 23.31
C LYS A 74 7.80 16.55 22.91
N ALA A 75 7.20 15.38 22.66
CA ALA A 75 5.77 15.21 22.48
C ALA A 75 5.00 15.75 23.69
N LYS A 76 4.01 16.62 23.46
CA LYS A 76 3.02 16.98 24.47
C LYS A 76 1.79 16.11 24.28
N ILE A 77 1.59 15.17 25.20
CA ILE A 77 0.36 14.40 25.32
C ILE A 77 -0.74 15.36 25.80
N PHE A 78 -1.77 15.59 24.98
CA PHE A 78 -2.99 16.25 25.42
C PHE A 78 -4.08 15.19 25.64
N TYR A 79 -4.28 14.79 26.90
CA TYR A 79 -5.54 14.19 27.34
C TYR A 79 -6.03 14.95 28.57
N LYS A 80 -7.13 15.69 28.43
CA LYS A 80 -7.98 16.06 29.57
C LYS A 80 -9.35 15.41 29.34
N ASN A 81 -9.52 14.28 30.03
CA ASN A 81 -10.76 13.60 30.37
C ASN A 81 -11.67 13.14 29.23
N LEU A 82 -11.53 11.88 28.82
CA LEU A 82 -12.71 11.10 28.39
C LEU A 82 -12.57 9.59 28.64
N PHE A 83 -12.04 9.17 29.79
CA PHE A 83 -12.14 7.77 30.22
C PHE A 83 -12.32 7.68 31.73
N HIS A 84 -13.59 7.63 32.15
CA HIS A 84 -13.93 7.03 33.44
C HIS A 84 -14.96 5.92 33.19
N THR A 85 -14.46 4.81 32.64
CA THR A 85 -15.00 3.47 32.90
C THR A 85 -13.86 2.50 32.64
N ILE A 86 -13.17 2.19 33.74
CA ILE A 86 -12.14 1.17 33.86
C ILE A 86 -12.85 -0.19 33.73
N ASN A 87 -12.40 -1.05 32.81
CA ASN A 87 -12.61 -2.49 32.96
C ASN A 87 -11.36 -3.05 33.64
N LYS A 88 -11.57 -3.65 34.81
CA LYS A 88 -10.58 -3.82 35.89
C LYS A 88 -9.78 -5.14 35.83
N ASP A 89 -9.85 -5.91 34.74
CA ASP A 89 -9.46 -7.33 34.79
C ASP A 89 -8.32 -7.78 33.85
N TYR A 90 -7.53 -6.88 33.25
CA TYR A 90 -6.31 -7.31 32.55
C TYR A 90 -5.13 -6.39 32.86
N ASN A 91 -4.29 -6.84 33.79
CA ASN A 91 -2.90 -6.39 33.93
C ASN A 91 -2.05 -7.09 32.86
N THR A 92 -1.63 -6.36 31.82
CA THR A 92 -0.45 -6.75 31.02
C THR A 92 0.27 -5.51 30.48
N PRO A 93 1.62 -5.55 30.35
CA PRO A 93 2.47 -4.36 30.30
C PRO A 93 2.54 -3.74 28.90
N LEU A 94 2.70 -2.42 28.84
CA LEU A 94 3.20 -1.74 27.66
C LEU A 94 4.66 -2.16 27.43
N TYR A 95 4.93 -2.86 26.33
CA TYR A 95 6.30 -3.17 25.94
C TYR A 95 7.00 -1.92 25.39
N SER A 96 8.17 -1.63 25.96
CA SER A 96 9.05 -0.54 25.56
C SER A 96 9.91 -0.93 24.34
N PHE A 97 10.27 0.09 23.57
CA PHE A 97 10.97 0.12 22.28
C PHE A 97 12.18 -0.83 22.05
N HIS A 98 12.75 -1.48 23.06
CA HIS A 98 13.89 -2.40 22.90
C HIS A 98 13.52 -3.84 22.46
N GLU A 99 12.26 -4.27 22.58
CA GLU A 99 11.86 -5.62 22.16
C GLU A 99 11.45 -5.73 20.68
N LEU A 100 11.33 -4.59 19.97
CA LEU A 100 11.03 -4.59 18.53
C LEU A 100 12.29 -4.71 17.65
N GLU A 101 13.47 -4.33 18.15
CA GLU A 101 14.74 -4.60 17.46
C GLU A 101 15.02 -6.11 17.33
N SER A 102 14.46 -6.92 18.23
CA SER A 102 14.59 -8.37 18.19
C SER A 102 13.74 -9.01 17.09
N PHE A 103 12.69 -8.35 16.57
CA PHE A 103 11.82 -8.94 15.55
C PHE A 103 12.44 -8.99 14.15
N PHE A 104 13.46 -8.17 13.89
CA PHE A 104 14.17 -8.16 12.59
C PHE A 104 15.32 -9.16 12.51
N LEU A 105 15.61 -9.95 13.56
CA LEU A 105 16.73 -10.91 13.60
C LEU A 105 16.36 -12.35 14.01
N ILE A 106 15.08 -12.74 14.07
CA ILE A 106 14.74 -14.08 14.59
C ILE A 106 14.69 -15.14 13.47
N SER A 107 15.84 -15.81 13.37
CA SER A 107 16.00 -17.21 13.00
C SER A 107 14.86 -18.11 13.49
N ASN A 108 14.38 -18.98 12.60
CA ASN A 108 13.90 -20.34 12.83
C ASN A 108 13.04 -20.63 14.08
N LYS A 109 11.80 -21.09 13.79
CA LYS A 109 10.81 -21.76 14.66
C LYS A 109 9.91 -20.83 15.48
N GLY A 110 8.73 -20.47 14.94
CA GLY A 110 7.68 -19.92 15.80
C GLY A 110 6.41 -19.38 15.19
N PHE A 111 6.32 -19.15 13.87
CA PHE A 111 5.14 -18.51 13.25
C PHE A 111 3.94 -19.45 13.06
N LYS A 112 3.67 -20.34 14.02
CA LYS A 112 2.71 -21.44 13.89
C LYS A 112 1.43 -21.30 14.72
N LYS A 113 1.21 -20.19 15.44
CA LYS A 113 0.00 -20.02 16.24
C LYS A 113 -0.62 -18.64 16.13
N ASP A 114 -1.64 -18.62 15.28
CA ASP A 114 -2.96 -18.04 15.57
C ASP A 114 -3.22 -16.62 15.03
N LEU A 115 -3.55 -16.56 13.75
CA LEU A 115 -4.24 -15.43 13.12
C LEU A 115 -5.52 -15.04 13.89
N ASN A 116 -6.18 -15.96 14.62
CA ASN A 116 -7.33 -15.61 15.47
C ASN A 116 -6.91 -14.94 16.78
N HIS A 117 -5.74 -15.25 17.34
CA HIS A 117 -5.17 -14.51 18.46
C HIS A 117 -4.77 -13.09 18.02
N TYR A 118 -4.12 -12.96 16.85
CA TYR A 118 -3.77 -11.67 16.25
C TYR A 118 -5.00 -10.82 15.90
N LYS A 119 -6.05 -11.43 15.32
CA LYS A 119 -7.35 -10.76 15.08
C LYS A 119 -7.96 -10.31 16.42
N ASN A 120 -8.05 -11.18 17.43
CA ASN A 120 -8.69 -10.85 18.70
C ASN A 120 -7.93 -9.78 19.52
N GLU A 121 -6.60 -9.78 19.52
CA GLU A 121 -5.79 -8.78 20.22
C GLU A 121 -5.93 -7.39 19.58
N ILE A 122 -6.02 -7.31 18.25
CA ILE A 122 -6.16 -6.03 17.53
C ILE A 122 -7.61 -5.51 17.56
N TYR A 123 -8.61 -6.39 17.43
CA TYR A 123 -10.03 -6.02 17.62
C TYR A 123 -10.32 -5.54 19.06
N LYS A 124 -9.64 -6.10 20.07
CA LYS A 124 -9.72 -5.63 21.46
C LYS A 124 -8.97 -4.31 21.68
N ARG A 125 -7.88 -4.06 20.94
CA ARG A 125 -7.05 -2.85 21.02
C ARG A 125 -7.43 -1.80 19.99
N ASN A 126 -8.73 -1.62 19.77
CA ASN A 126 -9.27 -0.61 18.87
C ASN A 126 -8.95 0.79 19.41
N PHE A 127 -7.76 1.26 19.06
CA PHE A 127 -7.24 2.56 19.40
C PHE A 127 -7.06 3.33 18.10
N ASN A 128 -8.11 4.06 17.74
CA ASN A 128 -8.00 5.33 17.03
C ASN A 128 -7.16 6.30 17.89
N ILE A 129 -5.86 6.04 18.06
CA ILE A 129 -4.97 7.04 18.63
C ILE A 129 -4.51 7.90 17.46
N PHE A 130 -5.25 8.99 17.23
CA PHE A 130 -4.74 10.10 16.46
C PHE A 130 -3.78 10.88 17.34
N TYR A 131 -2.48 10.68 17.12
CA TYR A 131 -1.49 11.54 17.72
C TYR A 131 -1.42 12.84 16.91
N ASN A 132 -1.76 13.96 17.56
CA ASN A 132 -1.45 15.28 17.04
C ASN A 132 -0.02 15.61 17.45
N TYR A 133 0.91 15.60 16.50
CA TYR A 133 2.27 16.06 16.73
C TYR A 133 2.44 17.43 16.07
N ASP A 134 2.77 18.44 16.89
CA ASP A 134 3.22 19.73 16.39
C ASP A 134 4.67 19.58 15.92
N TYR A 135 4.84 19.20 14.65
CA TYR A 135 6.13 19.29 13.98
C TYR A 135 6.20 20.60 13.21
N ASP A 136 7.19 21.43 13.53
CA ASP A 136 7.60 22.54 12.68
C ASP A 136 8.48 21.99 11.54
N VAL A 137 7.87 21.20 10.66
CA VAL A 137 8.53 20.76 9.43
C VAL A 137 8.62 21.98 8.53
N LYS A 138 9.79 22.64 8.50
CA LYS A 138 10.13 23.52 7.38
C LYS A 138 10.22 22.65 6.13
N SER A 139 9.08 22.42 5.47
CA SER A 139 9.02 21.75 4.19
C SER A 139 9.75 22.63 3.19
N ARG A 140 11.04 22.37 2.97
CA ARG A 140 11.71 22.90 1.80
C ARG A 140 11.01 22.23 0.62
N ILE A 141 10.22 23.00 -0.12
CA ILE A 141 9.64 22.53 -1.38
C ILE A 141 10.83 22.03 -2.21
N PRO A 142 10.92 20.73 -2.49
CA PRO A 142 12.02 20.23 -3.28
C PRO A 142 11.99 20.90 -4.64
N ASP A 143 13.17 21.11 -5.24
CA ASP A 143 13.22 21.43 -6.66
C ASP A 143 12.60 20.25 -7.42
N THR A 144 11.35 20.41 -7.86
CA THR A 144 10.57 19.35 -8.50
C THR A 144 11.23 18.84 -9.78
N LYS A 145 12.25 19.53 -10.30
CA LYS A 145 13.06 19.07 -11.43
C LYS A 145 13.90 17.81 -11.15
N GLN A 146 14.08 17.44 -9.88
CA GLN A 146 14.87 16.27 -9.47
C GLN A 146 14.02 15.07 -9.02
N TYR A 147 12.69 15.17 -9.12
CA TYR A 147 11.77 14.16 -8.62
C TYR A 147 10.82 13.71 -9.72
N ILE A 148 10.52 12.41 -9.73
CA ILE A 148 9.53 11.83 -10.62
C ILE A 148 8.20 11.73 -9.86
N ASN A 149 7.14 12.33 -10.41
CA ASN A 149 5.81 12.19 -9.84
C ASN A 149 5.26 10.78 -10.13
N ALA A 150 4.62 10.13 -9.17
CA ALA A 150 4.00 8.81 -9.36
C ALA A 150 2.70 8.93 -10.16
N GLN A 151 2.85 9.16 -11.46
CA GLN A 151 1.77 9.27 -12.43
C GLN A 151 2.05 8.36 -13.62
N ILE A 152 0.99 7.87 -14.24
CA ILE A 152 1.07 6.90 -15.34
C ILE A 152 1.90 7.38 -16.54
N GLU A 153 1.99 8.69 -16.76
CA GLU A 153 2.84 9.31 -17.79
C GLU A 153 4.33 9.04 -17.59
N ASN A 154 4.74 8.81 -16.35
CA ASN A 154 6.14 8.52 -16.01
C ASN A 154 6.42 7.02 -15.99
N VAL A 155 5.47 6.17 -16.40
CA VAL A 155 5.70 4.74 -16.66
C VAL A 155 5.98 4.55 -18.15
N LEU A 156 7.27 4.68 -18.49
CA LEU A 156 7.75 4.72 -19.88
C LEU A 156 8.06 3.31 -20.42
N SER A 157 8.64 2.44 -19.61
CA SER A 157 8.91 1.05 -19.99
C SER A 157 7.67 0.15 -19.86
N LYS A 158 7.73 -1.00 -20.54
CA LYS A 158 6.76 -2.08 -20.41
C LYS A 158 7.14 -2.91 -19.17
N PRO A 159 6.28 -2.97 -18.13
CA PRO A 159 6.60 -3.72 -16.93
C PRO A 159 6.52 -5.22 -17.19
N ILE A 160 7.46 -5.97 -16.60
CA ILE A 160 7.48 -7.43 -16.62
C ILE A 160 7.36 -7.95 -15.18
N HIS A 161 8.37 -7.68 -14.35
CA HIS A 161 8.40 -8.12 -12.95
C HIS A 161 8.09 -7.03 -11.93
N TYR A 162 8.17 -5.76 -12.33
CA TYR A 162 7.90 -4.60 -11.50
C TYR A 162 7.37 -3.45 -12.34
N VAL A 163 6.79 -2.44 -11.69
CA VAL A 163 6.47 -1.15 -12.28
C VAL A 163 7.60 -0.16 -11.97
N SER A 164 8.00 0.63 -12.97
CA SER A 164 9.00 1.68 -12.81
C SER A 164 8.45 3.07 -13.11
N LEU A 165 8.98 4.07 -12.39
CA LEU A 165 8.88 5.47 -12.74
C LEU A 165 10.19 5.91 -13.38
N GLU A 166 10.10 6.60 -14.51
CA GLU A 166 11.25 6.99 -15.32
C GLU A 166 11.16 8.47 -15.74
N ASP A 167 12.31 9.14 -15.72
CA ASP A 167 12.56 10.39 -16.43
C ASP A 167 13.86 10.28 -17.25
N LYS A 168 14.31 11.38 -17.87
CA LYS A 168 15.52 11.37 -18.71
C LYS A 168 16.81 10.95 -17.99
N LYS A 169 16.85 10.97 -16.65
CA LYS A 169 18.07 10.76 -15.85
C LYS A 169 17.91 9.73 -14.74
N ASN A 170 16.68 9.45 -14.31
CA ASN A 170 16.39 8.65 -13.13
C ASN A 170 15.35 7.57 -13.45
N GLU A 171 15.47 6.44 -12.76
CA GLU A 171 14.52 5.34 -12.77
C GLU A 171 14.31 4.89 -11.32
N ILE A 172 13.06 4.57 -10.94
CA ILE A 172 12.68 4.00 -9.65
C ILE A 172 11.85 2.75 -9.91
N LYS A 173 12.24 1.61 -9.34
CA LYS A 173 11.64 0.29 -9.63
C LYS A 173 10.84 -0.24 -8.43
N GLY A 174 9.89 -1.16 -8.68
CA GLY A 174 9.17 -1.90 -7.63
C GLY A 174 8.19 -1.05 -6.82
N ILE A 175 7.54 -0.05 -7.45
CA ILE A 175 6.74 0.94 -6.74
C ILE A 175 5.34 0.46 -6.34
N GLU A 176 4.83 -0.58 -6.98
CA GLU A 176 3.44 -1.04 -6.95
C GLU A 176 2.93 -1.37 -5.54
N HIS A 177 3.70 -2.12 -4.73
CA HIS A 177 3.29 -2.48 -3.36
C HIS A 177 3.18 -1.25 -2.46
N LEU A 178 4.13 -0.32 -2.58
CA LEU A 178 4.14 0.93 -1.81
C LEU A 178 3.01 1.86 -2.24
N LEU A 179 2.75 2.00 -3.55
CA LEU A 179 1.61 2.76 -4.06
C LEU A 179 0.28 2.15 -3.61
N SER A 180 0.19 0.82 -3.55
CA SER A 180 -0.98 0.10 -3.06
C SER A 180 -1.26 0.43 -1.59
N ALA A 181 -0.21 0.46 -0.77
CA ALA A 181 -0.32 0.90 0.63
C ALA A 181 -0.74 2.37 0.75
N PHE A 182 -0.21 3.26 -0.08
CA PHE A 182 -0.61 4.67 -0.10
C PHE A 182 -2.09 4.84 -0.48
N GLU A 183 -2.60 4.13 -1.49
CA GLU A 183 -4.02 4.18 -1.83
C GLU A 183 -4.90 3.69 -0.68
N ALA A 184 -4.58 2.51 -0.12
CA ALA A 184 -5.33 1.91 0.97
C ALA A 184 -5.39 2.82 2.22
N MET A 185 -4.27 3.47 2.55
CA MET A 185 -4.18 4.39 3.69
C MET A 185 -4.57 5.82 3.34
N SER A 186 -4.97 6.07 2.09
CA SER A 186 -5.33 7.38 1.59
C SER A 186 -4.20 8.42 1.75
N ILE A 187 -2.95 8.03 1.54
CA ILE A 187 -1.78 8.92 1.56
C ILE A 187 -1.65 9.58 0.19
N ASP A 188 -2.03 10.84 0.12
CA ASP A 188 -2.06 11.59 -1.13
C ASP A 188 -0.75 12.31 -1.44
N ASN A 189 -0.05 12.76 -0.40
CA ASN A 189 1.09 13.65 -0.54
C ASN A 189 2.28 13.14 0.27
N VAL A 190 3.35 12.72 -0.39
CA VAL A 190 4.59 12.29 0.26
C VAL A 190 5.78 12.51 -0.67
N MET A 191 6.94 12.64 -0.04
CA MET A 191 8.23 12.54 -0.70
C MET A 191 8.83 11.17 -0.40
N VAL A 192 9.33 10.48 -1.41
CA VAL A 192 9.96 9.16 -1.29
C VAL A 192 11.37 9.24 -1.86
N GLU A 193 12.35 8.94 -1.04
CA GLU A 193 13.77 9.06 -1.39
C GLU A 193 14.45 7.72 -1.16
N LEU A 194 15.08 7.19 -2.20
CA LEU A 194 15.85 5.95 -2.15
C LEU A 194 17.35 6.30 -2.14
N ASN A 195 18.14 5.56 -1.37
CA ASN A 195 19.60 5.69 -1.32
C ASN A 195 20.25 4.31 -1.38
N GLY A 196 21.42 4.24 -2.02
CA GLY A 196 22.20 3.02 -2.23
C GLY A 196 21.79 2.24 -3.48
N ASP A 197 20.50 2.21 -3.79
CA ASP A 197 19.94 1.56 -4.97
C ASP A 197 18.61 2.21 -5.38
N ASN A 198 18.11 1.91 -6.59
CA ASN A 198 16.92 2.53 -7.18
C ASN A 198 15.67 1.65 -7.18
N GLU A 199 15.72 0.47 -6.56
CA GLU A 199 14.57 -0.41 -6.35
C GLU A 199 13.96 -0.19 -4.97
N VAL A 200 12.64 0.00 -4.89
CA VAL A 200 11.92 0.04 -3.61
C VAL A 200 12.09 -1.32 -2.92
N PRO A 201 12.42 -1.37 -1.60
CA PRO A 201 12.68 -2.63 -0.95
C PRO A 201 11.45 -3.54 -0.96
N ILE A 202 11.66 -4.82 -1.26
CA ILE A 202 10.58 -5.81 -1.35
C ILE A 202 9.95 -6.13 0.01
N LEU A 203 10.73 -5.97 1.08
CA LEU A 203 10.36 -6.29 2.46
C LEU A 203 9.91 -7.74 2.59
N ASP A 204 8.65 -8.00 2.95
CA ASP A 204 8.10 -9.35 3.05
C ASP A 204 7.40 -9.80 1.76
N GLY A 205 7.50 -9.04 0.67
CA GLY A 205 6.85 -9.27 -0.62
C GLY A 205 5.36 -8.91 -0.66
N SER A 206 4.85 -8.24 0.36
CA SER A 206 3.48 -7.72 0.43
C SER A 206 3.46 -6.22 0.73
N SER A 207 2.26 -5.64 0.90
CA SER A 207 2.12 -4.24 1.32
C SER A 207 1.95 -4.06 2.83
N MET A 208 1.91 -5.16 3.60
CA MET A 208 1.62 -5.16 5.04
C MET A 208 2.62 -4.32 5.85
N VAL A 209 3.92 -4.43 5.55
CA VAL A 209 4.95 -3.67 6.28
C VAL A 209 4.75 -2.17 6.06
N TRP A 210 4.48 -1.74 4.82
CA TRP A 210 4.19 -0.34 4.51
C TRP A 210 2.95 0.18 5.25
N ILE A 211 1.87 -0.60 5.29
CA ILE A 211 0.65 -0.23 6.04
C ILE A 211 0.97 -0.03 7.53
N ASN A 212 1.73 -0.95 8.13
CA ASN A 212 2.08 -0.87 9.55
C ASN A 212 2.94 0.37 9.83
N GLU A 213 3.92 0.68 8.98
CA GLU A 213 4.77 1.87 9.16
C GLU A 213 3.98 3.18 9.02
N ILE A 214 3.06 3.27 8.05
CA ILE A 214 2.16 4.43 7.91
C ILE A 214 1.28 4.59 9.15
N LEU A 215 0.77 3.50 9.71
CA LEU A 215 -0.02 3.53 10.94
C LEU A 215 0.80 3.96 12.15
N ASN A 216 2.05 3.50 12.24
CA ASN A 216 2.98 3.81 13.34
C ASN A 216 3.26 5.32 13.41
N VAL A 217 3.57 5.95 12.28
CA VAL A 217 3.83 7.41 12.23
C VAL A 217 2.54 8.22 12.32
N GLY A 218 1.41 7.62 11.93
CA GLY A 218 0.12 8.27 11.86
C GLY A 218 -0.07 9.08 10.58
N VAL A 219 -1.32 9.48 10.33
CA VAL A 219 -1.73 10.21 9.12
C VAL A 219 -2.21 11.60 9.52
N ASN A 220 -1.78 12.61 8.78
CA ASN A 220 -2.08 14.01 9.04
C ASN A 220 -2.85 14.63 7.86
N ILE A 221 -3.76 15.55 8.18
CA ILE A 221 -4.40 16.46 7.24
C ILE A 221 -3.79 17.83 7.52
N ASN A 222 -3.22 18.48 6.50
CA ASN A 222 -2.53 19.77 6.70
C ASN A 222 -3.44 20.76 7.46
N GLN A 223 -3.05 21.14 8.68
CA GLN A 223 -3.87 21.97 9.58
C GLN A 223 -4.25 23.34 8.99
N LYS A 224 -3.46 23.86 8.02
CA LYS A 224 -3.79 25.08 7.24
C LYS A 224 -5.01 24.91 6.33
N ASP A 225 -5.62 23.72 6.26
CA ASP A 225 -6.89 23.46 5.58
C ASP A 225 -8.12 23.90 6.35
N PHE A 226 -7.98 24.16 7.65
CA PHE A 226 -9.07 24.54 8.53
C PHE A 226 -9.11 26.05 8.84
N SER A 227 -8.07 26.81 8.48
CA SER A 227 -8.00 28.26 8.69
C SER A 227 -8.56 29.04 7.50
N GLY A 228 -9.83 29.46 7.58
CA GLY A 228 -10.50 30.42 6.70
C GLY A 228 -11.70 29.88 5.90
N GLU A 229 -12.84 30.57 5.93
CA GLU A 229 -14.09 30.15 5.25
C GLU A 229 -13.94 30.00 3.72
N ASN A 230 -13.01 30.73 3.10
CA ASN A 230 -12.73 30.67 1.65
C ASN A 230 -11.63 29.67 1.24
N THR A 231 -10.86 29.13 2.19
CA THR A 231 -9.79 28.12 1.96
C THR A 231 -10.32 26.69 2.07
N ILE A 232 -11.37 26.47 2.86
CA ILE A 232 -12.02 25.16 3.10
C ILE A 232 -12.60 24.54 1.79
N LYS A 233 -13.07 25.36 0.84
CA LYS A 233 -13.64 24.89 -0.44
C LYS A 233 -12.59 24.40 -1.46
N LYS A 234 -11.32 24.84 -1.37
CA LYS A 234 -10.32 24.59 -2.43
C LYS A 234 -9.61 23.23 -2.33
N ARG A 235 -9.76 22.49 -1.24
CA ARG A 235 -8.78 21.47 -0.82
C ARG A 235 -9.36 20.14 -0.35
N ARG A 236 -10.62 19.88 -0.70
CA ARG A 236 -11.23 18.56 -0.52
C ARG A 236 -10.57 17.57 -1.51
N ARG A 237 -10.56 16.28 -1.20
CA ARG A 237 -10.43 15.25 -2.23
C ARG A 237 -11.56 15.46 -3.22
N LYS A 238 -11.23 15.92 -4.43
CA LYS A 238 -12.24 16.39 -5.40
C LYS A 238 -12.63 15.31 -6.38
N ILE A 239 -11.75 14.35 -6.60
CA ILE A 239 -11.83 13.51 -7.77
C ILE A 239 -12.52 12.20 -7.42
N LYS A 240 -13.69 12.00 -8.02
CA LYS A 240 -14.28 10.68 -8.20
C LYS A 240 -14.04 10.33 -9.65
N PHE A 241 -12.93 9.66 -9.91
CA PHE A 241 -12.65 9.15 -11.25
C PHE A 241 -13.76 8.17 -11.63
N PHE A 242 -14.50 8.43 -12.70
CA PHE A 242 -15.41 7.45 -13.27
C PHE A 242 -15.46 7.58 -14.79
N SER A 243 -15.74 6.47 -15.45
CA SER A 243 -16.20 6.44 -16.83
C SER A 243 -17.59 5.83 -16.87
N ASP A 244 -18.45 6.33 -17.75
CA ASP A 244 -19.78 5.79 -18.06
C ASP A 244 -19.73 4.68 -19.13
N LYS A 245 -18.56 4.45 -19.72
CA LYS A 245 -18.32 3.43 -20.74
C LYS A 245 -17.66 2.20 -20.11
N SER A 246 -18.14 1.02 -20.50
CA SER A 246 -17.40 -0.22 -20.26
C SER A 246 -16.35 -0.42 -21.33
N PHE A 247 -15.23 -1.05 -20.98
CA PHE A 247 -14.25 -1.53 -21.95
C PHE A 247 -13.51 -2.75 -21.41
N SER A 248 -12.90 -3.50 -22.31
CA SER A 248 -12.12 -4.70 -22.00
C SER A 248 -10.84 -4.70 -22.81
N LEU A 249 -9.74 -5.13 -22.20
CA LEU A 249 -8.47 -5.41 -22.85
C LEU A 249 -8.16 -6.89 -22.72
N TYR A 250 -7.65 -7.45 -23.80
CA TYR A 250 -7.27 -8.86 -23.89
C TYR A 250 -5.78 -8.94 -24.25
N HIS A 251 -5.10 -9.91 -23.64
CA HIS A 251 -3.73 -10.27 -23.99
C HIS A 251 -3.55 -11.77 -23.73
N ASN A 252 -3.43 -12.55 -24.81
CA ASN A 252 -3.43 -14.02 -24.75
C ASN A 252 -4.68 -14.54 -24.01
N GLU A 253 -4.51 -15.35 -22.96
CA GLU A 253 -5.59 -15.86 -22.11
C GLU A 253 -6.06 -14.86 -21.05
N SER A 254 -5.33 -13.76 -20.86
CA SER A 254 -5.60 -12.78 -19.83
C SER A 254 -6.54 -11.68 -20.33
N PHE A 255 -7.37 -11.16 -19.43
CA PHE A 255 -8.17 -9.98 -19.72
C PHE A 255 -8.32 -9.07 -18.50
N ILE A 256 -8.63 -7.81 -18.75
CA ILE A 256 -9.08 -6.86 -17.73
C ILE A 256 -10.18 -5.98 -18.30
N SER A 257 -11.27 -5.86 -17.55
CA SER A 257 -12.47 -5.13 -17.95
C SER A 257 -12.85 -4.11 -16.89
N TYR A 258 -13.31 -2.94 -17.33
CA TYR A 258 -13.92 -1.93 -16.49
C TYR A 258 -15.42 -1.87 -16.78
N HIS A 259 -16.21 -1.87 -15.72
CA HIS A 259 -17.66 -1.67 -15.77
C HIS A 259 -18.05 -0.49 -14.88
N PRO A 260 -18.77 0.52 -15.39
CA PRO A 260 -19.28 1.62 -14.59
C PRO A 260 -20.09 1.13 -13.40
N SER A 261 -19.81 1.65 -12.21
CA SER A 261 -20.50 1.30 -10.96
C SER A 261 -20.45 2.46 -9.98
N LYS A 262 -21.39 2.47 -9.03
CA LYS A 262 -21.37 3.42 -7.90
C LYS A 262 -20.37 3.03 -6.80
N PHE A 263 -19.82 1.83 -6.88
CA PHE A 263 -18.85 1.27 -5.95
C PHE A 263 -17.50 1.08 -6.64
N SER A 264 -16.42 1.16 -5.87
CA SER A 264 -15.08 0.78 -6.33
C SER A 264 -14.81 -0.66 -5.93
N LYS A 265 -14.96 -1.57 -6.89
CA LYS A 265 -14.81 -3.01 -6.66
C LYS A 265 -13.80 -3.58 -7.63
N ILE A 266 -12.97 -4.50 -7.14
CA ILE A 266 -12.02 -5.26 -7.97
C ILE A 266 -12.32 -6.73 -7.79
N THR A 267 -12.42 -7.47 -8.89
CA THR A 267 -12.50 -8.92 -8.92
C THR A 267 -11.35 -9.46 -9.73
N VAL A 268 -10.57 -10.38 -9.15
CA VAL A 268 -9.52 -11.10 -9.87
C VAL A 268 -9.86 -12.59 -9.90
N GLY A 269 -9.72 -13.19 -11.08
CA GLY A 269 -9.73 -14.62 -11.30
C GLY A 269 -8.37 -15.12 -11.78
N LEU A 270 -7.96 -16.29 -11.32
CA LEU A 270 -6.74 -16.99 -11.76
C LEU A 270 -7.10 -18.43 -12.12
N ASP A 271 -6.40 -18.99 -13.10
CA ASP A 271 -6.41 -20.41 -13.40
C ASP A 271 -5.01 -20.86 -13.79
N TYR A 272 -4.35 -21.52 -12.85
CA TYR A 272 -3.05 -22.16 -13.01
C TYR A 272 -3.17 -23.69 -12.90
N SER A 273 -4.35 -24.27 -13.12
CA SER A 273 -4.58 -25.70 -12.89
C SER A 273 -3.61 -26.61 -13.65
N ASP A 274 -3.18 -26.19 -14.84
CA ASP A 274 -2.28 -26.96 -15.70
C ASP A 274 -0.79 -26.74 -15.39
N SER A 275 -0.39 -25.52 -15.01
CA SER A 275 1.02 -25.15 -14.81
C SER A 275 1.46 -25.10 -13.35
N ALA A 276 0.57 -24.71 -12.44
CA ALA A 276 0.80 -24.65 -11.00
C ALA A 276 -0.45 -25.09 -10.22
N PRO A 277 -0.73 -26.41 -10.14
CA PRO A 277 -1.96 -26.96 -9.55
C PRO A 277 -2.22 -26.50 -8.11
N LEU A 278 -1.16 -26.19 -7.37
CA LEU A 278 -1.24 -25.70 -5.99
C LEU A 278 -1.83 -24.29 -5.87
N ILE A 279 -1.58 -23.41 -6.86
CA ILE A 279 -2.30 -22.13 -6.98
C ILE A 279 -3.72 -22.42 -7.48
N GLY A 280 -3.83 -23.31 -8.46
CA GLY A 280 -5.09 -23.80 -8.98
C GLY A 280 -5.98 -22.69 -9.53
N LYS A 281 -7.29 -22.78 -9.23
CA LYS A 281 -8.27 -21.76 -9.60
C LYS A 281 -8.59 -20.90 -8.40
N GLN A 282 -8.43 -19.59 -8.53
CA GLN A 282 -8.73 -18.64 -7.46
C GLN A 282 -9.63 -17.55 -7.99
N TRP A 283 -10.62 -17.15 -7.20
CA TRP A 283 -11.41 -15.96 -7.45
C TRP A 283 -11.52 -15.17 -6.15
N TYR A 284 -11.17 -13.89 -6.20
CA TYR A 284 -11.36 -13.00 -5.08
C TYR A 284 -11.98 -11.68 -5.54
N SER A 285 -12.91 -11.16 -4.74
CA SER A 285 -13.55 -9.87 -4.97
C SER A 285 -13.38 -9.00 -3.74
N TYR A 286 -12.95 -7.76 -3.95
CA TYR A 286 -12.73 -6.78 -2.91
C TYR A 286 -13.44 -5.47 -3.26
N ASP A 287 -14.42 -5.08 -2.43
CA ASP A 287 -15.01 -3.75 -2.42
C ASP A 287 -14.19 -2.85 -1.49
N ILE A 288 -13.55 -1.85 -2.08
CA ILE A 288 -12.53 -1.01 -1.43
C ILE A 288 -13.10 -0.24 -0.23
N PHE A 289 -14.39 0.06 -0.22
CA PHE A 289 -15.03 0.86 0.82
C PHE A 289 -15.97 0.07 1.73
N ASN A 290 -16.47 -1.08 1.29
CA ASN A 290 -17.49 -1.84 2.02
C ASN A 290 -16.96 -3.09 2.72
N ASP A 291 -15.86 -3.68 2.24
CA ASP A 291 -15.31 -4.89 2.84
C ASP A 291 -14.45 -4.60 4.07
N ASN A 292 -13.97 -5.66 4.73
CA ASN A 292 -12.99 -5.54 5.81
C ASN A 292 -11.77 -4.72 5.34
N HIS A 293 -11.19 -3.97 6.26
CA HIS A 293 -10.11 -3.05 5.96
C HIS A 293 -8.98 -3.72 5.15
N TYR A 294 -8.53 -3.08 4.05
CA TYR A 294 -7.46 -3.55 3.15
C TYR A 294 -6.26 -4.17 3.89
N ARG A 295 -5.87 -3.58 5.04
CA ARG A 295 -4.85 -4.09 5.97
C ARG A 295 -4.98 -5.58 6.32
N TRP A 296 -6.19 -6.10 6.40
CA TRP A 296 -6.46 -7.46 6.86
C TRP A 296 -6.71 -8.43 5.72
N GLU A 297 -7.32 -7.94 4.64
CA GLU A 297 -7.73 -8.79 3.53
C GLU A 297 -6.69 -8.78 2.41
N ILE A 298 -6.12 -7.64 2.06
CA ILE A 298 -5.29 -7.52 0.86
C ILE A 298 -3.82 -7.37 1.22
N SER A 299 -3.49 -6.47 2.16
CA SER A 299 -2.09 -6.10 2.40
C SER A 299 -1.15 -7.24 2.79
N PRO A 300 -1.58 -8.31 3.49
CA PRO A 300 -0.69 -9.42 3.81
C PRO A 300 -0.37 -10.32 2.61
N SER A 301 -1.03 -10.17 1.48
CA SER A 301 -0.89 -11.10 0.35
C SER A 301 0.47 -10.92 -0.33
N ARG A 302 1.34 -11.92 -0.23
CA ARG A 302 2.70 -11.85 -0.77
C ARG A 302 2.74 -12.20 -2.24
N MET A 303 3.77 -11.68 -2.91
CA MET A 303 4.13 -12.07 -4.26
C MET A 303 4.27 -13.59 -4.35
N TYR A 304 4.02 -14.14 -5.52
CA TYR A 304 4.14 -15.56 -5.79
C TYR A 304 4.80 -15.80 -7.14
N ILE A 305 5.51 -16.91 -7.25
CA ILE A 305 6.03 -17.39 -8.54
C ILE A 305 5.37 -18.74 -8.83
N PRO A 306 4.63 -18.88 -9.96
CA PRO A 306 3.83 -20.08 -10.23
C PRO A 306 4.64 -21.36 -10.40
N THR A 307 5.81 -21.28 -11.03
CA THR A 307 6.63 -22.46 -11.28
C THR A 307 8.12 -22.20 -11.05
N ILE A 308 8.87 -23.27 -10.75
CA ILE A 308 10.34 -23.22 -10.69
C ILE A 308 10.94 -22.79 -12.03
N GLN A 309 10.30 -23.15 -13.14
CA GLN A 309 10.73 -22.74 -14.47
C GLN A 309 10.62 -21.22 -14.63
N ASP A 310 9.51 -20.62 -14.22
CA ASP A 310 9.34 -19.15 -14.23
C ASP A 310 10.41 -18.46 -13.36
N LEU A 311 10.76 -19.05 -12.21
CA LEU A 311 11.82 -18.54 -11.35
C LEU A 311 13.17 -18.56 -12.08
N TYR A 312 13.57 -19.71 -12.65
CA TYR A 312 14.86 -19.82 -13.34
C TYR A 312 14.94 -18.94 -14.58
N GLU A 313 13.87 -18.86 -15.39
CA GLU A 313 13.83 -17.96 -16.56
C GLU A 313 13.97 -16.49 -16.15
N SER A 314 13.36 -16.11 -15.03
CA SER A 314 13.50 -14.76 -14.46
C SER A 314 14.93 -14.52 -13.96
N MET A 315 15.56 -15.51 -13.30
CA MET A 315 16.95 -15.43 -12.84
C MET A 315 17.95 -15.33 -13.99
N ASP A 316 17.78 -16.14 -15.03
CA ASP A 316 18.59 -16.10 -16.26
C ASP A 316 18.46 -14.76 -16.99
N SER A 317 17.29 -14.12 -16.88
CA SER A 317 17.02 -12.77 -17.39
C SER A 317 17.51 -11.64 -16.47
N GLY A 318 18.17 -11.98 -15.35
CA GLY A 318 18.80 -11.02 -14.44
C GLY A 318 17.94 -10.50 -13.29
N TYR A 319 16.77 -11.11 -13.04
CA TYR A 319 15.86 -10.80 -11.93
C TYR A 319 16.03 -11.78 -10.76
N TYR A 320 15.41 -11.51 -9.62
CA TYR A 320 15.39 -12.38 -8.42
C TYR A 320 16.78 -12.91 -8.00
N LYS A 321 17.80 -12.05 -8.00
CA LYS A 321 19.20 -12.48 -7.83
C LYS A 321 19.48 -13.22 -6.51
N ALA A 322 18.78 -12.91 -5.42
CA ALA A 322 18.84 -13.67 -4.17
C ALA A 322 17.67 -13.35 -3.22
N GLY A 323 17.43 -14.22 -2.22
CA GLY A 323 16.51 -13.97 -1.10
C GLY A 323 15.03 -14.00 -1.46
N VAL A 324 14.69 -14.53 -2.64
CA VAL A 324 13.32 -14.59 -3.16
C VAL A 324 12.45 -15.49 -2.28
N GLU A 325 13.01 -16.55 -1.71
CA GLU A 325 12.34 -17.51 -0.84
C GLU A 325 11.82 -16.92 0.49
N ASP A 326 12.36 -15.78 0.93
CA ASP A 326 11.98 -15.14 2.18
C ASP A 326 10.77 -14.20 2.00
N CYS A 327 10.57 -13.68 0.79
CA CYS A 327 9.57 -12.67 0.49
C CYS A 327 8.51 -13.12 -0.54
N VAL A 328 8.75 -14.19 -1.29
CA VAL A 328 7.87 -14.66 -2.37
C VAL A 328 7.40 -16.09 -2.11
N ASN A 329 6.12 -16.33 -2.35
CA ASN A 329 5.53 -17.67 -2.33
C ASN A 329 5.97 -18.47 -3.56
N LEU A 330 6.89 -19.41 -3.35
CA LEU A 330 7.39 -20.29 -4.41
C LEU A 330 6.58 -21.58 -4.46
N CYS A 331 5.91 -21.82 -5.58
CA CYS A 331 5.22 -23.06 -5.85
C CYS A 331 6.21 -24.12 -6.39
N MET A 332 6.29 -25.26 -5.70
CA MET A 332 7.17 -26.39 -6.00
C MET A 332 6.32 -27.59 -6.41
N PHE A 333 5.80 -27.60 -7.64
CA PHE A 333 4.91 -28.61 -8.18
C PHE A 333 3.64 -28.85 -7.33
N ASP A 334 3.73 -29.70 -6.30
CA ASP A 334 2.63 -30.15 -5.44
C ASP A 334 2.65 -29.55 -4.03
N LYS A 335 3.63 -28.70 -3.70
CA LYS A 335 3.74 -28.05 -2.39
C LYS A 335 4.35 -26.65 -2.48
N TRP A 336 4.14 -25.82 -1.45
CA TRP A 336 4.87 -24.57 -1.33
C TRP A 336 6.29 -24.86 -0.86
N TYR A 337 7.26 -24.08 -1.32
CA TYR A 337 8.63 -24.14 -0.80
C TYR A 337 8.65 -24.02 0.74
N ASN A 338 7.86 -23.07 1.26
CA ASN A 338 7.61 -22.91 2.68
C ASN A 338 6.11 -22.75 2.95
N ASN A 339 5.46 -23.81 3.43
CA ASN A 339 4.03 -23.79 3.76
C ASN A 339 3.70 -22.83 4.92
N ASP A 340 4.62 -22.65 5.87
CA ASP A 340 4.38 -21.82 7.08
C ASP A 340 4.34 -20.32 6.73
N GLN A 341 4.79 -19.96 5.53
CA GLN A 341 4.75 -18.61 5.03
C GLN A 341 3.33 -18.24 4.56
N ILE A 342 2.58 -19.17 3.95
CA ILE A 342 1.28 -18.93 3.31
C ILE A 342 0.25 -18.37 4.30
N ARG A 343 -0.34 -17.23 3.93
CA ARG A 343 -1.26 -16.42 4.73
C ARG A 343 -2.72 -16.63 4.32
N PHE A 344 -2.98 -16.88 3.03
CA PHE A 344 -4.32 -17.16 2.52
C PHE A 344 -4.31 -18.36 1.57
N TYR A 345 -4.41 -19.57 2.14
CA TYR A 345 -4.19 -20.83 1.42
C TYR A 345 -4.83 -20.92 0.03
N ASP A 346 -6.11 -20.55 -0.11
CA ASP A 346 -6.85 -20.68 -1.36
C ASP A 346 -6.94 -19.40 -2.21
N THR A 347 -6.44 -18.26 -1.71
CA THR A 347 -6.72 -16.94 -2.33
C THR A 347 -5.57 -15.94 -2.31
N GLU A 348 -4.40 -16.29 -1.75
CA GLU A 348 -3.30 -15.33 -1.58
C GLU A 348 -2.82 -14.76 -2.92
N SER A 349 -2.69 -15.58 -3.96
CA SER A 349 -2.31 -15.13 -5.30
C SER A 349 -3.34 -14.16 -5.88
N ALA A 350 -4.64 -14.50 -5.85
CA ALA A 350 -5.68 -13.59 -6.36
C ALA A 350 -5.78 -12.28 -5.56
N ARG A 351 -5.55 -12.32 -4.24
CA ARG A 351 -5.50 -11.12 -3.39
C ARG A 351 -4.25 -10.27 -3.67
N HIS A 352 -3.11 -10.90 -3.97
CA HIS A 352 -1.90 -10.20 -4.38
C HIS A 352 -2.07 -9.47 -5.72
N GLU A 353 -2.74 -10.09 -6.69
CA GLU A 353 -3.07 -9.39 -7.95
C GLU A 353 -4.00 -8.18 -7.75
N ILE A 354 -4.88 -8.22 -6.74
CA ILE A 354 -5.67 -7.05 -6.33
C ILE A 354 -4.77 -5.98 -5.71
N LEU A 355 -3.79 -6.37 -4.89
CA LEU A 355 -2.78 -5.48 -4.33
C LEU A 355 -2.02 -4.76 -5.45
N ASP A 356 -1.52 -5.49 -6.45
CA ASP A 356 -0.78 -4.93 -7.58
C ASP A 356 -1.64 -4.02 -8.44
N LEU A 357 -2.88 -4.42 -8.72
CA LEU A 357 -3.80 -3.59 -9.48
C LEU A 357 -4.16 -2.29 -8.74
N ILE A 358 -4.34 -2.33 -7.42
CA ILE A 358 -4.54 -1.11 -6.60
C ILE A 358 -3.29 -0.21 -6.67
N GLY A 359 -2.10 -0.78 -6.64
CA GLY A 359 -0.83 -0.05 -6.82
C GLY A 359 -0.75 0.63 -8.18
N CYS A 360 -1.04 -0.12 -9.25
CA CYS A 360 -1.11 0.39 -10.63
C CYS A 360 -2.16 1.51 -10.78
N LEU A 361 -3.36 1.32 -10.23
CA LEU A 361 -4.41 2.35 -10.24
C LEU A 361 -3.98 3.60 -9.48
N GLY A 362 -3.12 3.48 -8.47
CA GLY A 362 -2.52 4.61 -7.78
C GLY A 362 -1.79 5.58 -8.73
N LEU A 363 -1.31 5.13 -9.88
CA LEU A 363 -0.69 6.00 -10.90
C LEU A 363 -1.69 6.93 -11.61
N LEU A 364 -3.00 6.75 -11.41
CA LEU A 364 -4.01 7.73 -11.80
C LEU A 364 -4.10 8.91 -10.84
N SER A 365 -3.36 8.88 -9.73
CA SER A 365 -3.37 9.99 -8.79
C SER A 365 -2.98 11.29 -9.46
N ASN A 366 -3.73 12.33 -9.11
CA ASN A 366 -3.56 13.63 -9.72
C ASN A 366 -3.86 14.74 -8.73
N ASN A 367 -3.01 15.75 -8.71
CA ASN A 367 -3.14 16.93 -7.85
C ASN A 367 -3.40 16.58 -6.37
N GLY A 368 -2.72 15.55 -5.85
CA GLY A 368 -2.87 15.07 -4.47
C GLY A 368 -4.20 14.35 -4.18
N ASN A 369 -4.79 13.66 -5.16
CA ASN A 369 -5.94 12.78 -4.93
C ASN A 369 -5.56 11.36 -5.34
N GLY A 370 -5.99 10.36 -4.57
CA GLY A 370 -5.81 8.94 -4.88
C GLY A 370 -6.44 8.53 -6.22
N GLY A 371 -5.91 7.47 -6.84
CA GLY A 371 -6.18 7.07 -8.22
C GLY A 371 -7.31 6.06 -8.44
N ILE A 372 -7.98 5.62 -7.38
CA ILE A 372 -9.01 4.56 -7.47
C ILE A 372 -10.30 5.09 -8.13
N PRO A 373 -10.75 4.51 -9.26
CA PRO A 373 -12.00 4.88 -9.92
C PRO A 373 -13.23 4.26 -9.23
N LEU A 374 -14.39 4.90 -9.41
CA LEU A 374 -15.69 4.27 -9.21
C LEU A 374 -15.96 3.36 -10.40
N GLY A 375 -16.24 2.09 -10.13
CA GLY A 375 -16.35 1.07 -11.16
C GLY A 375 -16.07 -0.31 -10.60
N HIS A 376 -16.55 -1.33 -11.31
CA HIS A 376 -16.17 -2.71 -11.08
C HIS A 376 -15.12 -3.09 -12.11
N ILE A 377 -13.90 -3.34 -11.65
CA ILE A 377 -12.81 -3.87 -12.47
C ILE A 377 -12.78 -5.38 -12.31
N ILE A 378 -12.85 -6.11 -13.41
CA ILE A 378 -12.78 -7.57 -13.43
C ILE A 378 -11.56 -7.96 -14.25
N SER A 379 -10.62 -8.67 -13.63
CA SER A 379 -9.39 -9.13 -14.27
C SER A 379 -9.27 -10.64 -14.17
N TYR A 380 -8.70 -11.27 -15.18
CA TYR A 380 -8.41 -12.69 -15.23
C TYR A 380 -6.97 -12.91 -15.69
N LYS A 381 -6.20 -13.65 -14.88
CA LYS A 381 -4.75 -13.85 -15.03
C LYS A 381 -4.02 -12.52 -15.35
N PRO A 382 -4.23 -11.43 -14.58
CA PRO A 382 -3.57 -10.15 -14.83
C PRO A 382 -2.05 -10.28 -14.90
N THR A 383 -1.45 -9.35 -15.63
CA THR A 383 -0.01 -9.09 -15.58
C THR A 383 0.20 -7.60 -15.31
N LEU A 384 1.37 -7.22 -14.80
CA LEU A 384 1.70 -5.80 -14.62
C LEU A 384 1.60 -5.02 -15.94
N GLU A 385 1.98 -5.62 -17.07
CA GLU A 385 1.80 -5.01 -18.39
C GLU A 385 0.33 -4.73 -18.68
N LEU A 386 -0.53 -5.73 -18.49
CA LEU A 386 -1.96 -5.59 -18.75
C LEU A 386 -2.59 -4.54 -17.83
N ASN A 387 -2.18 -4.50 -16.56
CA ASN A 387 -2.59 -3.50 -15.58
C ASN A 387 -2.17 -2.09 -16.02
N ILE A 388 -0.92 -1.87 -16.43
CA ILE A 388 -0.45 -0.55 -16.90
C ILE A 388 -1.13 -0.12 -18.20
N ARG A 389 -1.33 -1.03 -19.16
CA ARG A 389 -2.10 -0.73 -20.38
C ARG A 389 -3.54 -0.34 -20.06
N PHE A 390 -4.17 -1.05 -19.12
CA PHE A 390 -5.50 -0.73 -18.63
C PHE A 390 -5.55 0.64 -17.98
N VAL A 391 -4.59 0.97 -17.10
CA VAL A 391 -4.51 2.27 -16.44
C VAL A 391 -4.32 3.40 -17.46
N LYS A 392 -3.49 3.21 -18.50
CA LYS A 392 -3.31 4.19 -19.59
C LYS A 392 -4.63 4.50 -20.31
N ILE A 393 -5.37 3.46 -20.71
CA ILE A 393 -6.66 3.62 -21.40
C ILE A 393 -7.72 4.21 -20.47
N LEU A 394 -7.79 3.73 -19.23
CA LEU A 394 -8.71 4.23 -18.24
C LEU A 394 -8.50 5.73 -17.99
N LYS A 395 -7.24 6.20 -17.94
CA LYS A 395 -6.90 7.63 -17.81
C LYS A 395 -7.51 8.48 -18.92
N GLU A 396 -7.54 8.00 -20.15
CA GLU A 396 -8.15 8.70 -21.30
C GLU A 396 -9.69 8.69 -21.25
N MET A 397 -10.27 7.69 -20.60
CA MET A 397 -11.72 7.49 -20.52
C MET A 397 -12.39 8.13 -19.31
N ILE A 398 -11.64 8.41 -18.26
CA ILE A 398 -12.19 8.96 -17.03
C ILE A 398 -12.53 10.45 -17.20
N VAL A 399 -13.71 10.82 -16.72
CA VAL A 399 -14.10 12.21 -16.47
C VAL A 399 -13.79 12.57 -15.01
N ILE A 400 -13.17 13.73 -14.79
CA ILE A 400 -12.75 14.23 -13.46
C ILE A 400 -13.87 15.01 -12.76
#